data_AF-A0AAP4C6V5-F1
#
_entry.id   AF-A0AAP4C6V5-F1
#
_cell.length_a   1.000
_cell.length_b   1.000
_cell.length_c   1.000
_cell.angle_alpha   90.00
_cell.angle_beta   90.00
_cell.angle_gamma   90.00
#
_symmetry.space_group_name_H-M   'P 1'
#
loop_
_entity.id
_entity.type
_entity.pdbx_description
1 polymer ?
#
loop_
_entity_poly.entity_id
_entity_poly.type
_entity_poly.pdbx_seq_one_letter_code
_entity_poly.pdbx_strand_id
1 'polypeptide(L)'
;MLENSDDAKKQPHDTGAAETGAAETTNAATPNSAPLPGEPGFKAPLTEKQANRANQTIKGMIISTVLTILVVLPVILLNPANKKNEYNDRVDVAQIAQQTKETLDFDAIAPDLPEDWYVNYARWNPGTADGVAFWDLGVVIRDEAFAAVKQTDKANDSWVTLATDGSVPTGKKHTVDGTEWTERSSGGKGDKGKTSWVTQINGFTYVITMNNDVADFLPEVAETIQKSAP
;
A
#
# COMPACT_ATOMS: atom_id res chain seq x y z
N MET A 1 -51.59 31.50 -21.96
CA MET A 1 -52.71 30.56 -22.10
C MET A 1 -52.43 29.42 -21.13
N LEU A 2 -53.35 29.18 -20.20
CA LEU A 2 -53.44 28.07 -19.24
C LEU A 2 -52.35 28.07 -18.14
N GLU A 3 -52.62 28.23 -16.84
CA GLU A 3 -53.59 27.64 -15.90
C GLU A 3 -52.96 26.50 -15.07
N ASN A 4 -53.06 26.73 -13.76
CA ASN A 4 -53.24 25.81 -12.63
C ASN A 4 -52.08 25.14 -11.87
N SER A 5 -52.25 25.30 -10.56
CA SER A 5 -52.21 24.33 -9.46
C SER A 5 -50.90 23.81 -8.88
N ASP A 6 -50.87 24.02 -7.55
CA ASP A 6 -50.47 23.11 -6.46
C ASP A 6 -49.07 22.48 -6.51
N ASP A 7 -48.26 22.73 -5.48
CA ASP A 7 -48.08 21.74 -4.42
C ASP A 7 -47.09 22.17 -3.32
N ALA A 8 -47.38 21.67 -2.11
CA ALA A 8 -46.48 21.18 -1.07
C ALA A 8 -45.28 22.01 -0.52
N LYS A 9 -45.45 22.34 0.77
CA LYS A 9 -44.62 21.84 1.90
C LYS A 9 -43.16 22.32 2.03
N LYS A 10 -42.89 23.12 3.07
CA LYS A 10 -41.96 22.79 4.19
C LYS A 10 -41.81 23.98 5.15
N GLN A 11 -41.83 23.67 6.46
CA GLN A 11 -40.98 24.14 7.59
C GLN A 11 -40.51 25.63 7.60
N PRO A 12 -40.34 26.28 8.77
CA PRO A 12 -39.23 25.84 9.64
C PRO A 12 -39.20 26.33 11.11
N HIS A 13 -38.09 25.95 11.79
CA HIS A 13 -37.32 26.69 12.83
C HIS A 13 -38.04 27.08 14.14
N ASP A 14 -37.41 27.32 15.29
CA ASP A 14 -36.11 27.06 15.94
C ASP A 14 -36.15 27.89 17.24
N THR A 15 -35.42 27.45 18.26
CA THR A 15 -34.73 28.28 19.28
C THR A 15 -35.52 29.04 20.37
N GLY A 16 -34.97 28.93 21.60
CA GLY A 16 -34.95 30.01 22.62
C GLY A 16 -35.48 29.59 24.00
N ALA A 17 -34.61 29.25 24.97
CA ALA A 17 -34.07 30.12 26.06
C ALA A 17 -34.97 30.10 27.33
N ALA A 18 -34.49 29.58 28.47
CA ALA A 18 -33.97 30.28 29.69
C ALA A 18 -35.03 31.19 30.37
N GLU A 19 -35.28 31.27 31.69
CA GLU A 19 -34.46 31.07 32.89
C GLU A 19 -35.37 31.24 34.16
N THR A 20 -34.95 30.69 35.31
CA THR A 20 -35.16 31.12 36.73
C THR A 20 -36.54 31.38 37.39
N GLY A 21 -36.68 30.90 38.64
CA GLY A 21 -37.43 31.61 39.70
C GLY A 21 -38.25 30.73 40.66
N ALA A 22 -37.80 30.64 41.92
CA ALA A 22 -38.38 29.84 43.00
C ALA A 22 -39.62 30.48 43.67
N ALA A 23 -40.51 29.64 44.24
CA ALA A 23 -41.27 29.93 45.46
C ALA A 23 -41.86 28.64 46.08
N GLU A 24 -41.56 28.42 47.36
CA GLU A 24 -42.10 27.38 48.24
C GLU A 24 -43.63 27.40 48.34
N THR A 25 -44.24 26.22 48.49
CA THR A 25 -45.27 26.03 49.53
C THR A 25 -45.34 24.57 49.95
N THR A 26 -45.05 24.37 51.22
CA THR A 26 -45.12 23.15 52.03
C THR A 26 -46.54 22.57 52.05
N ASN A 27 -46.70 21.25 51.93
CA ASN A 27 -47.65 20.52 52.78
C ASN A 27 -47.41 19.00 52.81
N ALA A 28 -47.12 18.55 54.02
CA ALA A 28 -47.49 17.29 54.68
C ALA A 28 -47.40 15.95 53.90
N ALA A 29 -46.51 15.10 54.39
CA ALA A 29 -46.31 13.71 54.00
C ALA A 29 -47.53 12.79 54.24
N THR A 30 -47.73 11.83 53.35
CA THR A 30 -48.36 10.52 53.60
C THR A 30 -47.53 9.49 52.81
N PRO A 31 -47.19 8.30 53.38
CA PRO A 31 -46.09 7.50 52.87
C PRO A 31 -46.44 6.83 51.53
N ASN A 32 -45.48 6.84 50.60
CA ASN A 32 -45.53 6.15 49.31
C ASN A 32 -45.93 4.68 49.49
N SER A 33 -47.18 4.34 49.16
CA SER A 33 -47.57 2.96 48.87
C SER A 33 -46.92 2.56 47.54
N ALA A 34 -46.24 1.41 47.50
CA ALA A 34 -45.62 0.90 46.28
C ALA A 34 -46.68 0.60 45.20
N PRO A 35 -46.43 0.89 43.90
CA PRO A 35 -47.39 0.64 42.82
C PRO A 35 -47.74 -0.85 42.66
N LEU A 36 -49.00 -1.12 42.34
CA LEU A 36 -49.51 -2.49 42.16
C LEU A 36 -49.32 -2.98 40.71
N PRO A 37 -49.42 -4.31 40.45
CA PRO A 37 -49.20 -4.88 39.12
C PRO A 37 -50.21 -4.34 38.10
N GLY A 38 -49.72 -3.60 37.09
CA GLY A 38 -50.54 -3.01 36.03
C GLY A 38 -50.49 -1.47 35.94
N GLU A 39 -49.86 -0.78 36.89
CA GLU A 39 -49.66 0.67 36.83
C GLU A 39 -48.36 1.07 36.08
N PRO A 40 -48.35 2.21 35.36
CA PRO A 40 -47.15 2.69 34.68
C PRO A 40 -46.07 3.07 35.71
N GLY A 41 -44.97 2.30 35.71
CA GLY A 41 -43.88 2.41 36.70
C GLY A 41 -43.58 1.12 37.46
N PHE A 42 -44.42 0.08 37.34
CA PHE A 42 -44.14 -1.24 37.91
C PHE A 42 -42.97 -1.93 37.19
N LYS A 43 -41.82 -2.07 37.86
CA LYS A 43 -40.71 -2.91 37.41
C LYS A 43 -40.81 -4.25 38.10
N ALA A 44 -41.32 -5.27 37.40
CA ALA A 44 -41.31 -6.64 37.90
C ALA A 44 -39.85 -7.06 38.21
N PRO A 45 -39.52 -7.49 39.44
CA PRO A 45 -38.20 -8.07 39.69
C PRO A 45 -38.09 -9.34 38.85
N LEU A 46 -37.01 -9.46 38.06
CA LEU A 46 -36.72 -10.66 37.29
C LEU A 46 -36.77 -11.86 38.24
N THR A 47 -37.71 -12.78 38.02
CA THR A 47 -37.82 -13.98 38.86
C THR A 47 -36.52 -14.79 38.72
N GLU A 48 -36.05 -15.43 39.79
CA GLU A 48 -34.76 -16.16 39.82
C GLU A 48 -34.56 -17.12 38.63
N LYS A 49 -35.64 -17.70 38.11
CA LYS A 49 -35.63 -18.56 36.90
C LYS A 49 -35.29 -17.81 35.60
N GLN A 50 -35.70 -16.55 35.45
CA GLN A 50 -35.35 -15.72 34.29
C GLN A 50 -33.92 -15.19 34.39
N ALA A 51 -33.47 -14.80 35.59
CA ALA A 51 -32.08 -14.41 35.84
C ALA A 51 -31.10 -15.58 35.62
N ASN A 52 -31.46 -16.81 36.04
CA ASN A 52 -30.64 -17.99 35.79
C ASN A 52 -30.53 -18.36 34.30
N ARG A 53 -31.60 -18.16 33.51
CA ARG A 53 -31.56 -18.41 32.05
C ARG A 53 -30.72 -17.36 31.32
N ALA A 54 -30.80 -16.09 31.70
CA ALA A 54 -29.93 -15.04 31.16
C ALA A 54 -28.45 -15.29 31.53
N ASN A 55 -28.18 -15.70 32.77
CA ASN A 55 -26.83 -16.07 33.21
C ASN A 55 -26.29 -17.31 32.49
N GLN A 56 -27.14 -18.27 32.08
CA GLN A 56 -26.71 -19.40 31.25
C GLN A 56 -26.25 -18.94 29.87
N THR A 57 -26.98 -18.02 29.24
CA THR A 57 -26.58 -17.44 27.94
C THR A 57 -25.30 -16.61 28.05
N ILE A 58 -25.16 -15.82 29.12
CA ILE A 58 -23.95 -15.02 29.38
C ILE A 58 -22.74 -15.93 29.67
N LYS A 59 -22.91 -16.98 30.48
CA LYS A 59 -21.85 -17.97 30.71
C LYS A 59 -21.44 -18.67 29.41
N GLY A 60 -22.40 -19.05 28.58
CA GLY A 60 -22.13 -19.64 27.27
C GLY A 60 -21.38 -18.68 26.34
N MET A 61 -21.75 -17.40 26.34
CA MET A 61 -21.08 -16.35 25.58
C MET A 61 -19.62 -16.19 26.04
N ILE A 62 -19.37 -16.08 27.35
CA ILE A 62 -18.01 -15.94 27.90
C ILE A 62 -17.16 -17.18 27.58
N ILE A 63 -17.71 -18.38 27.76
CA ILE A 63 -17.00 -19.63 27.44
C ILE A 63 -16.65 -19.67 25.95
N SER A 64 -17.58 -19.29 25.08
CA SER A 64 -17.34 -19.26 23.63
C SER A 64 -16.26 -18.24 23.26
N THR A 65 -16.29 -17.04 23.82
CA THR A 65 -15.28 -16.01 23.58
C THR A 65 -13.89 -16.47 24.04
N VAL A 66 -13.78 -17.05 25.23
CA VAL A 66 -12.51 -17.57 25.75
C VAL A 66 -12.01 -18.72 24.88
N LEU A 67 -12.90 -19.63 24.45
CA LEU A 67 -12.56 -20.73 23.57
C LEU A 67 -12.03 -20.22 22.22
N THR A 68 -12.67 -19.21 21.64
CA THR A 68 -12.20 -18.59 20.39
C THR A 68 -10.82 -17.95 20.56
N ILE A 69 -10.59 -17.22 21.66
CA ILE A 69 -9.28 -16.62 21.96
C ILE A 69 -8.22 -17.72 22.14
N LEU A 70 -8.54 -18.80 22.83
CA LEU A 70 -7.63 -19.95 23.02
C LEU A 70 -7.29 -20.68 21.72
N VAL A 71 -8.16 -20.63 20.70
CA VAL A 71 -7.87 -21.21 19.38
C VAL A 71 -7.03 -20.24 18.54
N VAL A 72 -7.31 -18.94 18.61
CA VAL A 72 -6.61 -17.91 17.82
C VAL A 72 -5.22 -17.60 18.37
N LEU A 73 -5.03 -17.59 19.69
CA LEU A 73 -3.75 -17.28 20.34
C LEU A 73 -2.60 -18.18 19.88
N PRO A 74 -2.73 -19.52 19.86
CA PRO A 74 -1.70 -20.39 19.34
C PRO A 74 -1.36 -20.07 17.89
N VAL A 75 -2.34 -19.81 17.03
CA VAL A 75 -2.10 -19.46 15.62
C VAL A 75 -1.29 -18.16 15.51
N ILE A 76 -1.60 -17.16 16.33
CA ILE A 76 -0.86 -15.90 16.38
C ILE A 76 0.56 -16.09 16.95
N LEU A 77 0.72 -16.92 17.98
CA LEU A 77 2.00 -17.17 18.64
C LEU A 77 2.93 -18.11 17.84
N LEU A 78 2.36 -19.06 17.10
CA LEU A 78 3.06 -19.94 16.16
C LEU A 78 3.37 -19.26 14.84
N ASN A 79 2.67 -18.17 14.51
CA ASN A 79 3.08 -17.32 13.40
C ASN A 79 4.37 -16.61 13.81
N PRO A 80 5.55 -17.01 13.29
CA PRO A 80 6.75 -16.24 13.54
C PRO A 80 6.46 -14.82 13.05
N ALA A 81 6.52 -13.84 13.95
CA ALA A 81 6.41 -12.45 13.53
C ALA A 81 7.46 -12.25 12.44
N ASN A 82 7.03 -11.88 11.23
CA ASN A 82 7.94 -11.42 10.19
C ASN A 82 8.80 -10.35 10.86
N LYS A 83 10.05 -10.68 11.15
CA LYS A 83 10.96 -9.75 11.79
C LYS A 83 11.08 -8.59 10.83
N LYS A 84 10.39 -7.49 11.10
CA LYS A 84 10.46 -6.25 10.32
C LYS A 84 11.87 -5.63 10.31
N ASN A 85 12.86 -6.29 10.94
CA ASN A 85 14.25 -5.86 11.05
C ASN A 85 15.24 -6.91 10.51
N GLU A 86 14.80 -7.89 9.72
CA GLU A 86 15.66 -8.77 8.89
C GLU A 86 15.36 -8.62 7.39
N TYR A 87 14.62 -7.57 6.99
CA TYR A 87 14.43 -7.20 5.58
C TYR A 87 15.69 -6.52 5.01
N ASN A 88 16.85 -7.15 5.23
CA ASN A 88 17.99 -7.01 4.34
C ASN A 88 17.80 -8.06 3.24
N ASP A 89 16.77 -7.90 2.38
CA ASP A 89 16.68 -8.59 1.08
C ASP A 89 17.76 -8.03 0.14
N ARG A 90 18.98 -7.80 0.65
CA ARG A 90 20.14 -7.46 -0.15
C ARG A 90 20.50 -8.73 -0.88
N VAL A 91 20.25 -8.74 -2.17
CA VAL A 91 20.55 -9.88 -3.02
C VAL A 91 22.00 -9.81 -3.46
N ASP A 92 22.72 -10.93 -3.38
CA ASP A 92 24.04 -11.05 -4.00
C ASP A 92 23.89 -11.12 -5.52
N VAL A 93 23.93 -9.94 -6.16
CA VAL A 93 23.73 -9.80 -7.60
C VAL A 93 24.85 -10.47 -8.38
N ALA A 94 26.09 -10.43 -7.88
CA ALA A 94 27.23 -11.04 -8.54
C ALA A 94 27.05 -12.55 -8.62
N GLN A 95 26.59 -13.19 -7.55
CA GLN A 95 26.30 -14.62 -7.54
C GLN A 95 25.19 -14.99 -8.55
N ILE A 96 24.08 -14.24 -8.59
CA ILE A 96 22.97 -14.56 -9.51
C ILE A 96 23.35 -14.25 -10.96
N ALA A 97 24.10 -13.18 -11.20
CA ALA A 97 24.63 -12.86 -12.53
C ALA A 97 25.57 -13.97 -13.03
N GLN A 98 26.44 -14.50 -12.16
CA GLN A 98 27.29 -15.64 -12.50
C GLN A 98 26.46 -16.88 -12.86
N GLN A 99 25.46 -17.23 -12.05
CA GLN A 99 24.57 -18.36 -12.34
C GLN A 99 23.81 -18.17 -13.66
N THR A 100 23.40 -16.93 -13.95
CA THR A 100 22.75 -16.55 -15.20
C THR A 100 23.68 -16.75 -16.39
N LYS A 101 24.95 -16.33 -16.27
CA LYS A 101 25.96 -16.58 -17.30
C LYS A 101 26.20 -18.07 -17.52
N GLU A 102 26.35 -18.86 -16.46
CA GLU A 102 26.59 -20.31 -16.55
C GLU A 102 25.41 -21.07 -17.17
N THR A 103 24.18 -20.64 -16.90
CA THR A 103 22.97 -21.37 -17.32
C THR A 103 22.42 -20.90 -18.66
N LEU A 104 22.53 -19.60 -18.95
CA LEU A 104 21.84 -18.93 -20.06
C LEU A 104 22.80 -18.28 -21.06
N ASP A 105 24.11 -18.33 -20.79
CA ASP A 105 25.16 -17.64 -21.56
C ASP A 105 24.91 -16.12 -21.72
N PHE A 106 24.26 -15.52 -20.71
CA PHE A 106 23.92 -14.10 -20.70
C PHE A 106 24.79 -13.36 -19.67
N ASP A 107 25.52 -12.34 -20.12
CA ASP A 107 26.35 -11.47 -19.26
C ASP A 107 25.47 -10.44 -18.55
N ALA A 108 24.81 -10.88 -17.48
CA ALA A 108 23.99 -10.04 -16.62
C ALA A 108 24.85 -9.01 -15.87
N ILE A 109 24.40 -7.75 -15.86
CA ILE A 109 25.04 -6.69 -15.09
C ILE A 109 24.92 -6.96 -13.58
N ALA A 110 26.05 -6.84 -12.89
CA ALA A 110 26.14 -6.83 -11.44
C ALA A 110 26.88 -5.56 -11.01
N PRO A 111 26.15 -4.45 -10.76
CA PRO A 111 26.77 -3.17 -10.51
C PRO A 111 27.48 -3.11 -9.15
N ASP A 112 28.64 -2.45 -9.12
CA ASP A 112 29.27 -2.04 -7.87
C ASP A 112 28.56 -0.79 -7.36
N LEU A 113 27.84 -0.91 -6.26
CA LEU A 113 26.94 0.12 -5.76
C LEU A 113 27.59 0.89 -4.60
N PRO A 114 27.30 2.20 -4.45
CA PRO A 114 27.65 2.95 -3.25
C PRO A 114 27.16 2.29 -1.95
N GLU A 115 27.81 2.59 -0.83
CA GLU A 115 27.57 1.93 0.48
C GLU A 115 26.11 2.09 0.98
N ASP A 116 25.47 3.21 0.64
CA ASP A 116 24.09 3.57 0.98
C ASP A 116 23.05 3.08 -0.04
N TRP A 117 23.48 2.29 -1.03
CA TRP A 117 22.64 1.68 -2.04
C TRP A 117 22.64 0.17 -1.89
N TYR A 118 21.57 -0.48 -2.32
CA TYR A 118 21.52 -1.93 -2.38
C TYR A 118 20.55 -2.42 -3.43
N VAL A 119 20.67 -3.68 -3.81
CA VAL A 119 19.72 -4.35 -4.68
C VAL A 119 18.75 -5.17 -3.85
N ASN A 120 17.44 -4.92 -4.04
CA ASN A 120 16.39 -5.67 -3.36
C ASN A 120 15.93 -6.92 -4.13
N TYR A 121 16.15 -6.97 -5.45
CA TYR A 121 15.93 -8.16 -6.26
C TYR A 121 16.82 -8.16 -7.51
N ALA A 122 17.19 -9.35 -7.97
CA ALA A 122 17.84 -9.58 -9.26
C ALA A 122 17.30 -10.87 -9.87
N ARG A 123 16.82 -10.83 -11.12
CA ARG A 123 16.18 -12.00 -11.74
C ARG A 123 16.26 -12.00 -13.26
N TRP A 124 16.26 -13.21 -13.81
CA TRP A 124 16.03 -13.45 -15.23
C TRP A 124 14.53 -13.49 -15.54
N ASN A 125 14.12 -12.77 -16.59
CA ASN A 125 12.79 -12.85 -17.16
C ASN A 125 12.87 -13.52 -18.54
N PRO A 126 12.15 -14.63 -18.78
CA PRO A 126 12.21 -15.36 -20.05
C PRO A 126 11.45 -14.67 -21.20
N GLY A 127 10.83 -13.50 -20.98
CA GLY A 127 10.20 -12.72 -22.05
C GLY A 127 8.86 -13.28 -22.55
N THR A 128 8.01 -13.82 -21.69
CA THR A 128 6.74 -14.46 -22.11
C THR A 128 5.73 -13.51 -22.76
N ALA A 129 5.82 -12.20 -22.51
CA ALA A 129 4.87 -11.21 -23.02
C ALA A 129 5.17 -10.74 -24.46
N ASP A 130 6.45 -10.55 -24.79
CA ASP A 130 6.92 -9.96 -26.05
C ASP A 130 8.03 -10.78 -26.75
N GLY A 131 8.37 -11.93 -26.20
CA GLY A 131 9.40 -12.84 -26.72
C GLY A 131 10.84 -12.38 -26.42
N VAL A 132 11.04 -11.29 -25.67
CA VAL A 132 12.38 -10.76 -25.38
C VAL A 132 12.72 -11.08 -23.94
N ALA A 133 13.67 -11.99 -23.76
CA ALA A 133 14.20 -12.29 -22.45
C ALA A 133 15.11 -11.15 -21.95
N PHE A 134 15.06 -10.85 -20.67
CA PHE A 134 15.80 -9.74 -20.08
C PHE A 134 16.18 -10.00 -18.62
N TRP A 135 17.29 -9.42 -18.22
CA TRP A 135 17.72 -9.31 -16.83
C TRP A 135 17.04 -8.10 -16.17
N ASP A 136 16.58 -8.25 -14.93
CA ASP A 136 15.80 -7.25 -14.18
C ASP A 136 16.34 -7.13 -12.76
N LEU A 137 16.72 -5.91 -12.40
CA LEU A 137 17.37 -5.53 -11.16
C LEU A 137 16.60 -4.39 -10.50
N GLY A 138 16.31 -4.50 -9.21
CA GLY A 138 15.75 -3.42 -8.41
C GLY A 138 16.81 -2.79 -7.52
N VAL A 139 17.14 -1.53 -7.75
CA VAL A 139 18.12 -0.77 -6.98
C VAL A 139 17.39 0.18 -6.03
N VAL A 140 17.70 0.08 -4.74
CA VAL A 140 17.26 1.01 -3.70
C VAL A 140 18.39 1.96 -3.38
N ILE A 141 18.08 3.25 -3.39
CA ILE A 141 19.03 4.37 -3.29
C ILE A 141 18.71 5.12 -2.01
N ARG A 142 19.65 5.11 -1.04
CA ARG A 142 19.57 5.90 0.19
C ARG A 142 18.28 5.69 1.01
N ASP A 143 17.62 4.54 0.87
CA ASP A 143 16.28 4.26 1.41
C ASP A 143 15.18 5.27 0.98
N GLU A 144 15.46 6.11 -0.03
CA GLU A 144 14.61 7.22 -0.47
C GLU A 144 14.03 6.99 -1.86
N ALA A 145 14.81 6.36 -2.75
CA ALA A 145 14.45 6.18 -4.15
C ALA A 145 14.62 4.73 -4.61
N PHE A 146 13.87 4.38 -5.65
CA PHE A 146 13.91 3.07 -6.28
C PHE A 146 14.08 3.20 -7.79
N ALA A 147 15.01 2.43 -8.34
CA ALA A 147 15.24 2.32 -9.77
C ALA A 147 15.09 0.87 -10.23
N ALA A 148 14.21 0.64 -11.20
CA ALA A 148 14.17 -0.62 -11.94
C ALA A 148 15.16 -0.53 -13.10
N VAL A 149 16.11 -1.46 -13.16
CA VAL A 149 17.13 -1.55 -14.21
C VAL A 149 16.92 -2.84 -14.98
N LYS A 150 16.63 -2.72 -16.29
CA LYS A 150 16.43 -3.85 -17.20
C LYS A 150 17.52 -3.89 -18.25
N GLN A 151 18.01 -5.08 -18.59
CA GLN A 151 19.05 -5.31 -19.58
C GLN A 151 18.66 -6.45 -20.53
N THR A 152 18.87 -6.28 -21.83
CA THR A 152 18.71 -7.35 -22.83
C THR A 152 19.67 -7.15 -24.00
N ASP A 153 20.05 -8.23 -24.68
CA ASP A 153 20.80 -8.25 -25.93
C ASP A 153 19.89 -8.30 -27.18
N LYS A 154 18.56 -8.41 -26.98
CA LYS A 154 17.56 -8.68 -28.04
C LYS A 154 16.44 -7.66 -28.07
N ALA A 155 16.73 -6.41 -27.68
CA ALA A 155 15.72 -5.36 -27.63
C ALA A 155 15.04 -5.13 -28.97
N ASN A 156 13.73 -4.89 -28.92
CA ASN A 156 12.93 -4.39 -30.04
C ASN A 156 11.98 -3.29 -29.52
N ASP A 157 11.33 -2.56 -30.42
CA ASP A 157 10.49 -1.40 -30.06
C ASP A 157 9.34 -1.75 -29.11
N SER A 158 8.76 -2.94 -29.28
CA SER A 158 7.71 -3.46 -28.39
C SER A 158 8.25 -3.70 -26.99
N TRP A 159 9.41 -4.34 -26.86
CA TRP A 159 10.07 -4.56 -25.59
C TRP A 159 10.49 -3.25 -24.93
N VAL A 160 11.05 -2.28 -25.65
CA VAL A 160 11.42 -0.97 -25.06
C VAL A 160 10.17 -0.28 -24.49
N THR A 161 9.04 -0.37 -25.18
CA THR A 161 7.77 0.21 -24.70
C THR A 161 7.29 -0.49 -23.42
N LEU A 162 7.38 -1.82 -23.34
CA LEU A 162 6.99 -2.58 -22.15
C LEU A 162 8.00 -2.41 -21.00
N ALA A 163 9.29 -2.41 -21.30
CA ALA A 163 10.38 -2.24 -20.33
C ALA A 163 10.32 -0.86 -19.66
N THR A 164 9.77 0.14 -20.35
CA THR A 164 9.58 1.52 -19.86
C THR A 164 8.18 1.76 -19.31
N ASP A 165 7.43 0.69 -19.02
CA ASP A 165 6.07 0.69 -18.46
C ASP A 165 5.07 1.55 -19.27
N GLY A 166 5.22 1.57 -20.60
CA GLY A 166 4.40 2.36 -21.51
C GLY A 166 4.77 3.84 -21.59
N SER A 167 5.89 4.26 -20.99
CA SER A 167 6.40 5.64 -21.11
C SER A 167 6.66 6.02 -22.56
N VAL A 168 6.25 7.22 -22.96
CA VAL A 168 6.39 7.71 -24.34
C VAL A 168 7.70 8.47 -24.54
N PRO A 169 8.31 8.44 -25.74
CA PRO A 169 9.51 9.24 -26.03
C PRO A 169 9.26 10.73 -25.80
N THR A 170 10.15 11.38 -25.07
CA THR A 170 10.07 12.83 -24.84
C THR A 170 10.86 13.63 -25.89
N GLY A 171 11.76 12.95 -26.63
CA GLY A 171 12.74 13.57 -27.50
C GLY A 171 13.96 14.16 -26.77
N LYS A 172 13.97 14.16 -25.43
CA LYS A 172 15.13 14.59 -24.65
C LYS A 172 16.20 13.52 -24.61
N LYS A 173 17.44 13.99 -24.60
CA LYS A 173 18.66 13.20 -24.49
C LYS A 173 19.49 13.75 -23.34
N HIS A 174 20.10 12.84 -22.59
CA HIS A 174 20.98 13.14 -21.46
C HIS A 174 22.32 12.49 -21.71
N THR A 175 23.42 13.16 -21.34
CA THR A 175 24.76 12.60 -21.50
C THR A 175 25.38 12.39 -20.12
N VAL A 176 25.81 11.16 -19.86
CA VAL A 176 26.49 10.75 -18.61
C VAL A 176 27.79 10.08 -18.98
N ASP A 177 28.93 10.66 -18.58
CA ASP A 177 30.29 10.19 -18.91
C ASP A 177 30.47 9.78 -20.38
N GLY A 178 29.92 10.58 -21.31
CA GLY A 178 30.00 10.34 -22.76
C GLY A 178 28.97 9.36 -23.34
N THR A 179 28.17 8.70 -22.50
CA THR A 179 27.07 7.83 -22.93
C THR A 179 25.78 8.64 -23.08
N GLU A 180 25.12 8.53 -24.23
CA GLU A 180 23.82 9.18 -24.47
C GLU A 180 22.67 8.29 -24.00
N TRP A 181 21.77 8.87 -23.22
CA TRP A 181 20.55 8.26 -22.70
C TRP A 181 19.34 8.98 -23.26
N THR A 182 18.37 8.23 -23.78
CA THR A 182 17.12 8.78 -24.32
C THR A 182 16.01 8.72 -23.27
N GLU A 183 15.34 9.84 -23.04
CA GLU A 183 14.29 9.95 -22.01
C GLU A 183 12.91 9.58 -22.56
N ARG A 184 12.20 8.77 -21.80
CA ARG A 184 10.77 8.47 -21.96
C ARG A 184 10.04 8.81 -20.66
N SER A 185 8.79 9.25 -20.75
CA SER A 185 7.97 9.49 -19.56
C SER A 185 6.52 9.08 -19.77
N SER A 186 5.87 8.58 -18.72
CA SER A 186 4.43 8.30 -18.73
C SER A 186 3.57 9.56 -18.51
N GLY A 187 4.20 10.70 -18.21
CA GLY A 187 3.51 11.83 -17.61
C GLY A 187 3.00 11.50 -16.19
N GLY A 188 2.20 12.39 -15.59
CA GLY A 188 1.78 12.27 -14.19
C GLY A 188 2.71 13.00 -13.22
N LYS A 189 2.18 13.33 -12.03
CA LYS A 189 2.91 14.06 -10.99
C LYS A 189 3.36 13.11 -9.88
N GLY A 190 4.56 13.33 -9.37
CA GLY A 190 5.16 12.55 -8.28
C GLY A 190 5.17 11.05 -8.57
N ASP A 191 4.81 10.24 -7.57
CA ASP A 191 4.77 8.77 -7.62
C ASP A 191 3.85 8.17 -8.69
N LYS A 192 2.92 8.96 -9.26
CA LYS A 192 1.99 8.51 -10.31
C LYS A 192 2.60 8.53 -11.70
N GLY A 193 3.71 9.24 -11.87
CA GLY A 193 4.42 9.30 -13.13
C GLY A 193 5.77 8.61 -13.05
N LYS A 194 6.26 8.17 -14.20
CA LYS A 194 7.55 7.52 -14.35
C LYS A 194 8.40 8.23 -15.40
N THR A 195 9.69 8.20 -15.18
CA THR A 195 10.71 8.62 -16.14
C THR A 195 11.66 7.45 -16.36
N SER A 196 11.87 7.11 -17.62
CA SER A 196 12.78 6.04 -18.03
C SER A 196 13.88 6.58 -18.92
N TRP A 197 15.11 6.14 -18.67
CA TRP A 197 16.26 6.41 -19.53
C TRP A 197 16.67 5.13 -20.23
N VAL A 198 16.88 5.22 -21.55
CA VAL A 198 17.24 4.07 -22.41
C VAL A 198 18.54 4.35 -23.15
N THR A 199 19.47 3.40 -23.11
CA THR A 199 20.73 3.46 -23.85
C THR A 199 21.15 2.09 -24.38
N GLN A 200 22.14 2.06 -25.27
CA GLN A 200 22.80 0.86 -25.72
C GLN A 200 24.30 0.93 -25.43
N ILE A 201 24.83 -0.07 -24.72
CA ILE A 201 26.25 -0.17 -24.34
C ILE A 201 26.69 -1.61 -24.66
N ASN A 202 27.78 -1.77 -25.39
CA ASN A 202 28.40 -3.07 -25.71
C ASN A 202 27.44 -4.14 -26.27
N GLY A 203 26.44 -3.72 -27.07
CA GLY A 203 25.45 -4.63 -27.66
C GLY A 203 24.23 -4.92 -26.77
N PHE A 204 24.23 -4.49 -25.51
CA PHE A 204 23.08 -4.57 -24.62
C PHE A 204 22.28 -3.27 -24.60
N THR A 205 20.97 -3.39 -24.53
CA THR A 205 20.06 -2.28 -24.23
C THR A 205 19.76 -2.24 -22.75
N TYR A 206 19.94 -1.06 -22.15
CA TYR A 206 19.63 -0.79 -20.75
C TYR A 206 18.44 0.14 -20.65
N VAL A 207 17.54 -0.15 -19.71
CA VAL A 207 16.41 0.70 -19.33
C VAL A 207 16.47 0.93 -17.84
N ILE A 208 16.59 2.18 -17.42
CA ILE A 208 16.48 2.59 -16.02
C ILE A 208 15.14 3.31 -15.87
N THR A 209 14.29 2.89 -14.93
CA THR A 209 12.98 3.52 -14.68
C THR A 209 12.84 3.90 -13.22
N MET A 210 12.42 5.15 -12.98
CA MET A 210 12.16 5.71 -11.65
C MET A 210 10.81 6.45 -11.65
N ASN A 211 10.24 6.66 -10.47
CA ASN A 211 9.09 7.54 -10.32
C ASN A 211 9.51 9.01 -10.49
N ASN A 212 8.59 9.88 -10.92
CA ASN A 212 8.91 11.27 -11.26
C ASN A 212 9.32 12.13 -10.06
N ASP A 213 8.86 11.83 -8.84
CA ASP A 213 9.27 12.52 -7.61
C ASP A 213 10.73 12.25 -7.20
N VAL A 214 11.32 11.16 -7.70
CA VAL A 214 12.69 10.74 -7.41
C VAL A 214 13.53 10.57 -8.68
N ALA A 215 13.09 11.12 -9.81
CA ALA A 215 13.80 11.00 -11.09
C ALA A 215 15.11 11.79 -11.12
N ASP A 216 15.34 12.69 -10.16
CA ASP A 216 16.59 13.47 -10.06
C ASP A 216 17.82 12.60 -9.77
N PHE A 217 17.63 11.36 -9.31
CA PHE A 217 18.70 10.37 -9.11
C PHE A 217 19.11 9.65 -10.41
N LEU A 218 18.36 9.78 -11.51
CA LEU A 218 18.64 9.09 -12.78
C LEU A 218 20.08 9.26 -13.29
N PRO A 219 20.71 10.46 -13.26
CA PRO A 219 22.10 10.60 -13.69
C PRO A 219 23.08 9.74 -12.89
N GLU A 220 22.91 9.68 -11.57
CA GLU A 220 23.78 8.92 -10.66
C GLU A 220 23.61 7.40 -10.85
N VAL A 221 22.37 6.94 -11.06
CA VAL A 221 22.09 5.54 -11.39
C VAL A 221 22.66 5.18 -12.75
N ALA A 222 22.48 6.03 -13.75
CA ALA A 222 23.01 5.84 -15.09
C ALA A 222 24.53 5.71 -15.10
N GLU A 223 25.23 6.57 -14.35
CA GLU A 223 26.69 6.52 -14.18
C GLU A 223 27.14 5.19 -13.56
N THR A 224 26.46 4.74 -12.51
CA THR A 224 26.78 3.49 -11.81
C THR A 224 26.58 2.26 -12.70
N ILE A 225 25.45 2.23 -13.43
CA ILE A 225 25.10 1.14 -14.34
C ILE A 225 26.06 1.08 -15.53
N GLN A 226 26.38 2.22 -16.17
CA GLN A 226 27.26 2.19 -17.34
C GLN A 226 28.70 1.80 -17.01
N LYS A 227 29.20 2.11 -15.81
CA LYS A 227 30.54 1.67 -15.36
C LYS A 227 30.64 0.16 -15.16
N SER A 228 29.51 -0.47 -14.90
CA SER A 228 29.43 -1.91 -14.61
C SER A 228 28.93 -2.73 -15.80
N ALA A 229 28.59 -2.08 -16.92
CA ALA A 229 28.14 -2.76 -18.13
C ALA A 229 29.29 -3.63 -18.71
N PRO A 230 29.07 -4.93 -18.94
CA PRO A 230 30.06 -5.85 -19.50
C PRO A 230 30.48 -5.50 -20.93
#